data_AF-Q25537-F1
#
_entry.id   AF-Q25537-F1
#
_cell.length_a   1.000
_cell.length_b   1.000
_cell.length_c   1.000
_cell.angle_alpha   90.00
_cell.angle_beta   90.00
_cell.angle_gamma   90.00
#
_symmetry.space_group_name_H-M   'P 1'
#
loop_
_entity.id
_entity.type
_entity.pdbx_description
1 polymer ?
#
loop_
_entity_poly.entity_id
_entity_poly.type
_entity_poly.pdbx_seq_one_letter_code
_entity_poly.pdbx_strand_id
1 'polypeptide(L)'
;LWWLYRDNLLPKPTKFCGYARSKLTTADIRKACEKFMKVQPHEQQRYEEFWELNHYVSGSYDGRLGFEMLQQQMEIMENKGVANRVFYLALPPSVFNSVTVRIKEICLSKKGWNRVIIEKPFGRDDVTSKQLSDHLASLFDEEQIYRIDHYLG
;
A
#
# COMPACT_ATOMS: atom_id res chain seq x y z
N LEU A 1 -9.51 -4.89 2.51
CA LEU A 1 -9.79 -4.12 1.27
C LEU A 1 -11.00 -4.66 0.51
N TRP A 2 -11.05 -5.96 0.19
CA TRP A 2 -12.23 -6.57 -0.44
C TRP A 2 -13.54 -6.26 0.28
N TRP A 3 -13.63 -6.47 1.60
CA TRP A 3 -14.87 -6.19 2.33
C TRP A 3 -15.30 -4.72 2.26
N LEU A 4 -14.35 -3.77 2.32
CA LEU A 4 -14.66 -2.34 2.14
C LEU A 4 -15.16 -2.04 0.73
N TYR A 5 -14.56 -2.65 -0.30
CA TYR A 5 -15.01 -2.51 -1.69
C TYR A 5 -16.41 -3.13 -1.87
N ARG A 6 -16.60 -4.35 -1.37
CA ARG A 6 -17.85 -5.11 -1.37
C ARG A 6 -18.98 -4.30 -0.76
N ASP A 7 -18.71 -3.62 0.35
CA ASP A 7 -19.71 -2.87 1.12
C ASP A 7 -19.83 -1.40 0.66
N ASN A 8 -19.22 -1.02 -0.48
CA ASN A 8 -19.22 0.33 -1.05
C ASN A 8 -18.69 1.43 -0.10
N LEU A 9 -17.74 1.07 0.77
CA LEU A 9 -17.10 1.98 1.73
C LEU A 9 -15.83 2.65 1.18
N LEU A 10 -15.45 2.33 -0.06
CA LEU A 10 -14.33 2.96 -0.76
C LEU A 10 -14.84 3.96 -1.80
N PRO A 11 -14.10 5.06 -2.06
CA PRO A 11 -14.39 5.92 -3.21
C PRO A 11 -14.44 5.10 -4.50
N LYS A 12 -15.43 5.36 -5.37
CA LYS A 12 -15.62 4.62 -6.62
C LYS A 12 -14.37 4.45 -7.50
N PRO A 13 -13.48 5.46 -7.67
CA PRO A 13 -12.30 5.31 -8.53
C PRO A 13 -11.09 4.65 -7.81
N THR A 14 -11.30 3.93 -6.70
CA THR A 14 -10.20 3.29 -5.98
C THR A 14 -9.58 2.16 -6.80
N LYS A 15 -8.25 2.15 -6.87
CA LYS A 15 -7.46 1.08 -7.51
C LYS A 15 -6.42 0.56 -6.51
N PHE A 16 -5.98 -0.68 -6.71
CA PHE A 16 -5.09 -1.37 -5.78
C PHE A 16 -3.80 -1.78 -6.50
N CYS A 17 -2.64 -1.54 -5.89
CA CYS A 17 -1.36 -1.98 -6.42
C CYS A 17 -0.60 -2.73 -5.33
N GLY A 18 -0.40 -4.03 -5.50
CA GLY A 18 0.48 -4.82 -4.66
C GLY A 18 1.94 -4.64 -5.09
N TYR A 19 2.86 -4.62 -4.12
CA TYR A 19 4.29 -4.51 -4.38
C TYR A 19 5.07 -5.48 -3.49
N ALA A 20 5.88 -6.36 -4.08
CA ALA A 20 6.83 -7.16 -3.33
C ALA A 20 7.99 -7.67 -4.20
N ARG A 21 8.96 -8.34 -3.56
CA ARG A 21 10.12 -8.95 -4.26
C ARG A 21 9.75 -10.15 -5.14
N SER A 22 8.68 -10.86 -4.81
CA SER A 22 8.28 -12.08 -5.52
C SER A 22 7.82 -11.75 -6.94
N LYS A 23 8.20 -12.57 -7.91
CA LYS A 23 7.70 -12.47 -9.29
C LYS A 23 6.34 -13.17 -9.40
N LEU A 24 5.30 -12.48 -8.96
CA LEU A 24 3.90 -12.95 -9.00
C LEU A 24 3.09 -12.13 -10.02
N THR A 25 1.94 -12.67 -10.39
CA THR A 25 0.89 -11.99 -11.15
C THR A 25 -0.29 -11.64 -10.24
N THR A 26 -1.18 -10.74 -10.69
CA THR A 26 -2.46 -10.49 -10.00
C THR A 26 -3.27 -11.78 -9.84
N ALA A 27 -3.20 -12.71 -10.80
CA ALA A 27 -3.89 -13.99 -10.72
C ALA A 27 -3.34 -14.89 -9.59
N ASP A 28 -2.02 -14.88 -9.36
CA ASP A 28 -1.40 -15.61 -8.25
C ASP A 28 -1.88 -15.06 -6.90
N ILE A 29 -1.94 -13.73 -6.76
CA ILE A 29 -2.44 -13.08 -5.55
C ILE A 29 -3.92 -13.40 -5.35
N ARG A 30 -4.73 -13.33 -6.41
CA ARG A 30 -6.14 -13.71 -6.39
C ARG A 30 -6.33 -15.12 -5.84
N LYS A 31 -5.58 -16.08 -6.38
CA LYS A 31 -5.62 -17.47 -5.93
C LYS A 31 -5.20 -17.62 -4.46
N ALA A 32 -4.16 -16.92 -4.03
CA ALA A 32 -3.70 -16.96 -2.65
C ALA A 32 -4.71 -16.36 -1.66
N CYS A 33 -5.47 -15.34 -2.08
CA CYS A 33 -6.45 -14.66 -1.27
C CYS A 33 -7.82 -15.37 -1.21
N GLU A 34 -8.19 -16.16 -2.23
CA GLU A 34 -9.53 -16.72 -2.44
C GLU A 34 -10.20 -17.27 -1.17
N LYS A 35 -9.51 -18.12 -0.42
CA LYS A 35 -10.03 -18.73 0.82
C LYS A 35 -10.36 -17.74 1.96
N PHE A 36 -9.77 -16.54 1.93
CA PHE A 36 -9.96 -15.52 2.96
C PHE A 36 -11.06 -14.51 2.61
N MET A 37 -11.47 -14.46 1.34
CA MET A 37 -12.39 -13.42 0.84
C MET A 37 -13.84 -13.67 1.27
N LYS A 38 -14.23 -14.93 1.48
CA LYS A 38 -15.58 -15.36 1.87
C LYS A 38 -16.68 -14.82 0.94
N VAL A 39 -16.43 -14.90 -0.36
CA VAL A 39 -17.34 -14.39 -1.41
C VAL A 39 -18.62 -15.20 -1.44
N GLN A 40 -19.77 -14.53 -1.41
CA GLN A 40 -21.08 -15.14 -1.57
C GLN A 40 -21.46 -15.25 -3.06
N PRO A 41 -22.32 -16.20 -3.47
CA PRO A 41 -22.68 -16.38 -4.89
C PRO A 41 -23.20 -15.11 -5.59
N HIS A 42 -23.96 -14.28 -4.87
CA HIS A 42 -24.49 -13.01 -5.40
C HIS A 42 -23.44 -11.88 -5.49
N GLU A 43 -22.25 -12.08 -4.94
CA GLU A 43 -21.14 -11.11 -4.94
C GLU A 43 -20.15 -11.36 -6.09
N GLN A 44 -20.33 -12.43 -6.89
CA GLN A 44 -19.35 -12.88 -7.88
C GLN A 44 -18.99 -11.78 -8.89
N GLN A 45 -19.98 -11.06 -9.43
CA GLN A 45 -19.70 -9.96 -10.37
C GLN A 45 -18.82 -8.88 -9.72
N ARG A 46 -19.16 -8.45 -8.51
CA ARG A 46 -18.39 -7.45 -7.77
C ARG A 46 -16.98 -7.95 -7.43
N TYR A 47 -16.84 -9.25 -7.20
CA TYR A 47 -15.55 -9.89 -6.97
C TYR A 47 -14.65 -9.86 -8.21
N GLU A 48 -15.21 -10.10 -9.40
CA GLU A 48 -14.47 -9.94 -10.66
C GLU A 48 -14.05 -8.47 -10.87
N GLU A 49 -14.98 -7.52 -10.73
CA GLU A 49 -14.71 -6.08 -10.84
C GLU A 49 -13.60 -5.63 -9.87
N PHE A 50 -13.59 -6.15 -8.64
CA PHE A 50 -12.53 -5.87 -7.68
C PHE A 50 -11.16 -6.28 -8.23
N TRP A 51 -11.03 -7.47 -8.80
CA TRP A 51 -9.76 -7.96 -9.31
C TRP A 51 -9.30 -7.24 -10.59
N GLU A 52 -10.22 -6.70 -11.39
CA GLU A 52 -9.88 -5.83 -12.52
C GLU A 52 -9.21 -4.52 -12.08
N LEU A 53 -9.49 -4.06 -10.86
CA LEU A 53 -8.88 -2.88 -10.25
C LEU A 53 -7.54 -3.17 -9.55
N ASN A 54 -7.11 -4.44 -9.50
CA ASN A 54 -5.89 -4.87 -8.83
C ASN A 54 -4.73 -5.05 -9.81
N HIS A 55 -3.61 -4.39 -9.52
CA HIS A 55 -2.35 -4.54 -10.23
C HIS A 55 -1.26 -5.03 -9.28
N TYR A 56 -0.17 -5.54 -9.86
CA TYR A 56 0.98 -5.98 -9.09
C TYR A 56 2.29 -5.56 -9.76
N VAL A 57 3.23 -5.07 -8.95
CA VAL A 57 4.59 -4.73 -9.37
C VAL A 57 5.58 -5.51 -8.54
N SER A 58 6.53 -6.17 -9.21
CA SER A 58 7.63 -6.86 -8.54
C SER A 58 8.87 -5.96 -8.46
N GLY A 59 9.51 -5.86 -7.29
CA GLY A 59 10.70 -5.05 -7.10
C GLY A 59 11.34 -5.19 -5.71
N SER A 60 12.60 -4.77 -5.58
CA SER A 60 13.32 -4.81 -4.30
C SER A 60 13.01 -3.59 -3.43
N TYR A 61 13.05 -3.77 -2.11
CA TYR A 61 12.69 -2.73 -1.13
C TYR A 61 13.73 -1.62 -0.95
N ASP A 62 14.88 -1.75 -1.60
CA ASP A 62 16.02 -0.82 -1.58
C ASP A 62 16.38 -0.27 -2.97
N GLY A 63 15.99 -0.98 -4.04
CA GLY A 63 16.36 -0.73 -5.41
C GLY A 63 15.47 0.30 -6.07
N ARG A 64 16.08 1.39 -6.56
CA ARG A 64 15.40 2.50 -7.22
C ARG A 64 14.50 2.07 -8.38
N LEU A 65 14.96 1.14 -9.22
CA LEU A 65 14.23 0.66 -10.40
C LEU A 65 12.85 0.08 -10.05
N GLY A 66 12.73 -0.67 -8.94
CA GLY A 66 11.45 -1.24 -8.53
C GLY A 66 10.42 -0.16 -8.18
N PHE A 67 10.85 0.92 -7.53
CA PHE A 67 9.99 2.05 -7.19
C PHE A 67 9.65 2.92 -8.40
N GLU A 68 10.53 3.02 -9.39
CA GLU A 68 10.22 3.67 -10.67
C GLU A 68 9.13 2.90 -11.44
N MET A 69 9.22 1.57 -11.47
CA MET A 69 8.16 0.73 -12.05
C MET A 69 6.83 0.87 -11.28
N LEU A 70 6.90 0.94 -9.95
CA LEU A 70 5.71 1.18 -9.11
C LEU A 70 5.09 2.55 -9.42
N GLN A 71 5.90 3.60 -9.53
CA GLN A 71 5.46 4.94 -9.90
C GLN A 71 4.76 4.93 -11.27
N GLN A 72 5.39 4.31 -12.27
CA GLN A 72 4.83 4.21 -13.61
C GLN A 72 3.48 3.48 -13.61
N GLN A 73 3.38 2.37 -12.88
CA GLN A 73 2.13 1.61 -12.75
C GLN A 73 1.03 2.47 -12.10
N MET A 74 1.35 3.22 -11.05
CA MET A 74 0.40 4.13 -10.41
C MET A 74 -0.03 5.25 -11.37
N GLU A 75 0.88 5.87 -12.12
CA GLU A 75 0.52 6.92 -13.10
C GLU A 75 -0.42 6.40 -14.20
N ILE A 76 -0.20 5.17 -14.67
CA ILE A 76 -1.11 4.50 -15.62
C ILE A 76 -2.49 4.30 -14.98
N MET A 77 -2.53 3.82 -13.73
CA MET A 77 -3.76 3.64 -12.97
C MET A 77 -4.50 4.97 -12.77
N GLU A 78 -3.81 6.07 -12.58
CA GLU A 78 -4.39 7.39 -12.34
C GLU A 78 -4.95 8.05 -13.61
N ASN A 79 -4.50 7.60 -14.79
CA ASN A 79 -4.94 8.09 -16.11
C ASN A 79 -5.00 9.62 -16.20
N LYS A 80 -3.91 10.29 -15.80
CA LYS A 80 -3.74 11.77 -15.74
C LYS A 80 -4.65 12.51 -14.74
N GLY A 81 -5.51 11.80 -14.02
CA GLY A 81 -6.39 12.36 -12.99
C GLY A 81 -5.63 12.89 -11.76
N VAL A 82 -6.40 13.41 -10.80
CA VAL A 82 -5.91 13.68 -9.44
C VAL A 82 -6.13 12.42 -8.63
N ALA A 83 -5.07 11.93 -7.99
CA ALA A 83 -5.15 10.74 -7.17
C ALA A 83 -4.46 10.92 -5.83
N ASN A 84 -5.14 10.43 -4.82
CA ASN A 84 -4.61 10.30 -3.47
C ASN A 84 -3.94 8.94 -3.33
N ARG A 85 -2.81 8.87 -2.63
CA ARG A 85 -2.04 7.63 -2.47
C ARG A 85 -1.96 7.22 -1.01
N VAL A 86 -2.31 5.96 -0.74
CA VAL A 86 -2.14 5.32 0.56
C VAL A 86 -1.14 4.18 0.40
N PHE A 87 -0.03 4.26 1.14
CA PHE A 87 1.00 3.23 1.16
C PHE A 87 0.86 2.38 2.42
N TYR A 88 0.40 1.14 2.30
CA TYR A 88 0.31 0.21 3.42
C TYR A 88 1.60 -0.61 3.54
N LEU A 89 2.40 -0.35 4.57
CA LEU A 89 3.67 -1.03 4.80
C LEU A 89 3.48 -2.32 5.60
N ALA A 90 2.90 -3.33 4.95
CA ALA A 90 2.80 -4.71 5.47
C ALA A 90 4.16 -5.44 5.35
N LEU A 91 5.21 -4.84 5.90
CA LEU A 91 6.59 -5.25 5.74
C LEU A 91 7.28 -5.41 7.11
N PRO A 92 8.37 -6.19 7.20
CA PRO A 92 9.15 -6.24 8.42
C PRO A 92 9.82 -4.89 8.70
N PRO A 93 10.04 -4.51 9.98
CA PRO A 93 10.63 -3.22 10.36
C PRO A 93 12.00 -2.95 9.73
N SER A 94 12.77 -4.00 9.44
CA SER A 94 14.11 -3.90 8.86
C SER A 94 14.17 -3.22 7.49
N VAL A 95 13.04 -3.12 6.78
CA VAL A 95 12.97 -2.46 5.46
C VAL A 95 12.19 -1.15 5.48
N PHE A 96 11.64 -0.73 6.62
CA PHE A 96 10.84 0.50 6.69
C PHE A 96 11.63 1.72 6.25
N ASN A 97 12.88 1.84 6.70
CA ASN A 97 13.69 3.02 6.37
C ASN A 97 13.96 3.11 4.86
N SER A 98 14.37 2.01 4.23
CA SER A 98 14.65 2.02 2.79
C SER A 98 13.39 2.29 1.97
N VAL A 99 12.27 1.65 2.33
CA VAL A 99 11.00 1.78 1.59
C VAL A 99 10.43 3.20 1.72
N THR A 100 10.42 3.77 2.92
CA THR A 100 9.88 5.12 3.16
C THR A 100 10.69 6.20 2.45
N VAL A 101 12.02 6.08 2.42
CA VAL A 101 12.90 6.97 1.64
C VAL A 101 12.54 6.89 0.15
N ARG A 102 12.42 5.69 -0.41
CA ARG A 102 12.10 5.50 -1.83
C ARG A 102 10.69 5.98 -2.18
N ILE A 103 9.71 5.77 -1.28
CA ILE A 103 8.35 6.30 -1.46
C ILE A 103 8.37 7.82 -1.51
N LYS A 104 9.05 8.48 -0.55
CA LYS A 104 9.17 9.94 -0.50
C LYS A 104 9.85 10.50 -1.75
N GLU A 105 10.90 9.84 -2.21
CA GLU A 105 11.71 10.26 -3.36
C GLU A 105 10.97 10.10 -4.70
N ILE A 106 10.25 8.99 -4.90
CA ILE A 106 9.82 8.56 -6.25
C ILE A 106 8.30 8.47 -6.37
N CYS A 107 7.63 8.01 -5.31
CA CYS A 107 6.26 7.50 -5.43
C CYS A 107 5.18 8.43 -4.92
N LEU A 108 5.48 9.65 -4.46
CA LEU A 108 4.43 10.54 -3.98
C LEU A 108 3.59 11.11 -5.13
N SER A 109 2.28 11.20 -4.91
CA SER A 109 1.37 11.96 -5.75
C SER A 109 1.72 13.43 -5.65
N LYS A 110 1.81 14.09 -6.81
CA LYS A 110 2.05 15.53 -6.92
C LYS A 110 0.76 16.36 -6.89
N LYS A 111 -0.40 15.71 -7.04
CA LYS A 111 -1.71 16.37 -7.21
C LYS A 111 -2.68 16.09 -6.07
N GLY A 112 -2.56 14.93 -5.43
CA GLY A 112 -3.39 14.52 -4.30
C GLY A 112 -2.57 14.35 -3.03
N TRP A 113 -3.25 14.04 -1.93
CA TRP A 113 -2.57 13.78 -0.66
C TRP A 113 -1.87 12.41 -0.67
N ASN A 114 -0.89 12.26 0.23
CA ASN A 114 -0.13 11.04 0.43
C ASN A 114 -0.22 10.62 1.89
N ARG A 115 -0.47 9.33 2.14
CA ARG A 115 -0.50 8.76 3.50
C ARG A 115 0.27 7.46 3.54
N VAL A 116 0.96 7.22 4.65
CA VAL A 116 1.71 5.98 4.90
C VAL A 116 1.13 5.32 6.14
N ILE A 117 0.70 4.07 5.99
CA ILE A 117 0.21 3.21 7.07
C ILE A 117 1.34 2.29 7.50
N ILE A 118 1.65 2.29 8.79
CA ILE A 118 2.78 1.56 9.38
C ILE A 118 2.25 0.64 10.47
N GLU A 119 2.69 -0.62 10.41
CA GLU A 119 2.36 -1.65 11.40
C GLU A 119 3.42 -1.73 12.50
N LYS A 120 3.01 -2.23 13.66
CA LYS A 120 3.93 -2.56 14.75
C LYS A 120 4.90 -3.69 14.32
N PRO A 121 6.10 -3.78 14.93
CA PRO A 121 6.61 -2.99 16.04
C PRO A 121 7.19 -1.63 15.66
N PHE A 122 6.88 -0.60 16.45
CA PHE A 122 7.41 0.76 16.31
C PHE A 122 8.71 0.94 17.10
N GLY A 123 9.71 0.10 16.82
CA GLY A 123 10.89 -0.07 17.68
C GLY A 123 10.68 -1.12 18.77
N ARG A 124 11.75 -1.45 19.48
CA ARG A 124 11.79 -2.46 20.56
C ARG A 124 11.93 -1.84 21.95
N ASP A 125 12.35 -0.58 22.00
CA ASP A 125 12.58 0.25 23.17
C ASP A 125 12.34 1.72 22.79
N ASP A 126 12.39 2.61 23.77
CA ASP A 126 12.24 4.05 23.59
C ASP A 126 13.24 4.64 22.60
N VAL A 127 14.50 4.16 22.63
CA VAL A 127 15.58 4.62 21.74
C VAL A 127 15.28 4.28 20.28
N THR A 128 14.97 3.03 19.98
CA THR A 128 14.70 2.55 18.61
C THR A 128 13.35 3.05 18.10
N SER A 129 12.38 3.25 18.99
CA SER A 129 11.10 3.88 18.65
C SER A 129 11.27 5.34 18.26
N LYS A 130 12.10 6.08 19.02
CA LYS A 130 12.46 7.45 18.70
C LYS A 130 13.21 7.53 17.36
N GLN A 131 14.16 6.65 17.11
CA GLN A 131 14.88 6.61 15.81
C GLN A 131 13.94 6.40 14.62
N LEU A 132 12.98 5.48 14.73
CA LEU A 132 11.98 5.27 13.67
C LEU A 132 11.10 6.51 13.49
N SER A 133 10.67 7.12 14.59
CA SER A 133 9.82 8.32 14.55
C SER A 133 10.54 9.51 13.94
N ASP A 134 11.79 9.77 14.34
CA ASP A 134 12.63 10.83 13.79
C ASP A 134 12.90 10.61 12.30
N HIS A 135 13.14 9.36 11.89
CA HIS A 135 13.29 8.98 10.48
C HIS A 135 12.03 9.30 9.67
N LEU A 136 10.85 8.88 10.14
CA LEU A 136 9.59 9.12 9.46
C LEU A 136 9.23 10.61 9.41
N ALA A 137 9.43 11.34 10.51
CA ALA A 137 9.19 12.78 10.60
C ALA A 137 10.12 13.58 9.69
N SER A 138 11.32 13.05 9.37
CA SER A 138 12.21 13.68 8.38
C SER A 138 11.69 13.57 6.94
N LEU A 139 10.73 12.67 6.68
CA LEU A 139 10.21 12.37 5.34
C LEU A 139 8.76 12.79 5.15
N PHE A 140 7.93 12.69 6.19
CA PHE A 140 6.48 12.90 6.13
C PHE A 140 6.01 13.79 7.27
N ASP A 141 4.99 14.58 7.00
CA ASP A 141 4.27 15.30 8.05
C ASP A 141 3.45 14.32 8.89
N GLU A 142 3.25 14.62 10.17
CA GLU A 142 2.57 13.70 11.08
C GLU A 142 1.13 13.34 10.62
N GLU A 143 0.43 14.27 9.95
CA GLU A 143 -0.90 14.03 9.36
C GLU A 143 -0.90 13.00 8.20
N GLN A 144 0.27 12.69 7.66
CA GLN A 144 0.47 11.69 6.61
C GLN A 144 0.78 10.30 7.20
N ILE A 145 1.14 10.21 8.49
CA ILE A 145 1.60 8.97 9.12
C ILE A 145 0.46 8.33 9.94
N TYR A 146 0.11 7.09 9.60
CA TYR A 146 -0.93 6.32 10.28
C TYR A 146 -0.31 5.09 10.92
N ARG A 147 -0.04 5.16 12.22
CA ARG A 147 0.51 4.03 13.01
C ARG A 147 -0.64 3.16 13.48
N ILE A 148 -0.66 1.89 13.08
CA ILE A 148 -1.73 0.95 13.40
C ILE A 148 -1.47 0.31 14.76
N ASP A 149 -2.44 0.48 15.66
CA ASP A 149 -2.71 -0.47 16.74
C ASP A 149 -4.11 -1.04 16.51
N HIS A 150 -4.18 -2.34 16.20
CA HIS A 150 -5.44 -3.00 15.88
C HIS A 150 -6.42 -3.07 17.05
N TYR A 151 -6.00 -2.77 18.27
CA TYR A 151 -6.92 -2.65 19.41
C TYR A 151 -7.77 -1.38 19.38
N LEU A 152 -7.46 -0.41 18.50
CA LEU A 152 -8.17 0.85 18.37
C LEU A 152 -9.28 0.86 17.29
N GLY A 153 -9.49 -0.27 16.59
CA GLY A 153 -10.48 -0.40 15.51
C GLY A 153 -11.55 -1.43 15.83
#